data_AF-W9J1V8-F1
#
_entry.id   AF-W9J1V8-F1
#
_cell.length_a   1.000
_cell.length_b   1.000
_cell.length_c   1.000
_cell.angle_alpha   90.00
_cell.angle_beta   90.00
_cell.angle_gamma   90.00
#
_symmetry.space_group_name_H-M   'P 1'
#
loop_
_entity.id
_entity.type
_entity.pdbx_description
1 polymer ?
#
loop_
_entity_poly.entity_id
_entity_poly.type
_entity_poly.pdbx_seq_one_letter_code
_entity_poly.pdbx_strand_id
1 'polypeptide(L)'
;MVSECFGIFSNNNGAASETADVEKHGGQDIQQGPLGFAALSSLMASDGDQELLIFRRFDDISARNLLYLQCELLSIEDRLKKWDRNVLRSRNTKLEEVAYRWEEMVKQAKEGKDEAKEMMELVYQLRSKIKEYHEALELQSRVARLHPPDKRALKVARNELWGGPLETDGLKPSPIVGGKAKDYLDRESDLVSVKAPVETDLLSKTLRAVWPGKEETSRDGLSRISRFDERSVAITVATINIIFAIILLVGPITSLSYVSSRAAVLGMICAFTALFAISLGLMTKAKRAEIFAGSAA
;
A
#
# COMPACT_ATOMS: atom_id res chain seq x y z
N MET A 1 23.54 -79.11 15.79
CA MET A 1 22.29 -79.03 15.00
C MET A 1 22.57 -78.05 13.87
N VAL A 2 23.05 -78.50 12.69
CA VAL A 2 22.29 -79.20 11.62
C VAL A 2 21.05 -78.38 11.25
N SER A 3 20.75 -77.95 10.03
CA SER A 3 21.37 -77.89 8.68
C SER A 3 20.49 -76.87 7.93
N GLU A 4 21.04 -75.93 7.16
CA GLU A 4 21.20 -76.03 5.70
C GLU A 4 19.95 -76.50 4.92
N CYS A 5 19.50 -75.70 3.96
CA CYS A 5 19.57 -76.02 2.51
C CYS A 5 18.84 -74.94 1.69
N PHE A 6 19.55 -74.24 0.79
CA PHE A 6 19.55 -74.42 -0.68
C PHE A 6 18.24 -73.92 -1.35
N GLY A 7 18.22 -73.16 -2.45
CA GLY A 7 19.23 -72.75 -3.41
C GLY A 7 18.52 -72.43 -4.75
N ILE A 8 18.82 -71.26 -5.33
CA ILE A 8 19.03 -70.91 -6.76
C ILE A 8 18.15 -71.58 -7.85
N PHE A 9 17.51 -70.77 -8.73
CA PHE A 9 17.53 -70.85 -10.23
C PHE A 9 16.63 -69.70 -10.79
N SER A 10 17.19 -68.66 -11.40
CA SER A 10 17.41 -68.41 -12.85
C SER A 10 16.17 -68.09 -13.70
N ASN A 11 16.08 -66.80 -14.06
CA ASN A 11 15.84 -66.18 -15.38
C ASN A 11 14.73 -66.64 -16.36
N ASN A 12 14.10 -65.62 -16.96
CA ASN A 12 13.78 -65.41 -18.38
C ASN A 12 12.28 -65.32 -18.82
N ASN A 13 11.92 -64.12 -19.29
CA ASN A 13 11.03 -63.70 -20.39
C ASN A 13 9.84 -64.56 -20.87
N GLY A 14 8.69 -63.90 -21.09
CA GLY A 14 7.75 -64.31 -22.14
C GLY A 14 6.27 -63.97 -21.89
N ALA A 15 5.75 -63.04 -22.68
CA ALA A 15 4.37 -62.55 -22.77
C ALA A 15 3.23 -63.59 -22.72
N ALA A 16 2.11 -63.20 -22.09
CA ALA A 16 0.76 -63.49 -22.58
C ALA A 16 -0.24 -62.45 -22.05
N SER A 17 -1.05 -61.96 -22.98
CA SER A 17 -2.07 -60.92 -22.86
C SER A 17 -3.31 -61.43 -22.13
N GLU A 18 -3.88 -60.61 -21.24
CA GLU A 18 -5.33 -60.60 -21.05
C GLU A 18 -5.81 -59.17 -20.77
N THR A 19 -6.61 -58.68 -21.72
CA THR A 19 -7.26 -57.38 -21.80
C THR A 19 -8.48 -57.34 -20.88
N ALA A 20 -8.66 -56.25 -20.12
CA ALA A 20 -9.98 -55.76 -19.76
C ALA A 20 -9.91 -54.25 -19.48
N ASP A 21 -10.63 -53.51 -20.30
CA ASP A 21 -10.74 -52.06 -20.33
C ASP A 21 -11.41 -51.48 -19.09
N VAL A 22 -10.83 -50.44 -18.45
CA VAL A 22 -11.62 -49.45 -17.68
C VAL A 22 -10.96 -48.07 -17.78
N GLU A 23 -11.59 -47.22 -18.60
CA GLU A 23 -11.77 -45.77 -18.42
C GLU A 23 -10.55 -44.85 -18.29
N LYS A 24 -10.12 -44.41 -19.47
CA LYS A 24 -9.78 -43.02 -19.87
C LYS A 24 -10.19 -41.94 -18.85
N HIS A 25 -9.37 -41.70 -17.83
CA HIS A 25 -9.37 -40.41 -17.13
C HIS A 25 -8.64 -39.41 -18.02
N GLY A 26 -9.44 -38.61 -18.74
CA GLY A 26 -8.95 -37.42 -19.39
C GLY A 26 -8.29 -36.53 -18.34
N GLY A 27 -6.97 -36.43 -18.43
CA GLY A 27 -6.21 -35.39 -17.74
C GLY A 27 -6.71 -34.04 -18.22
N GLN A 28 -7.70 -33.49 -17.52
CA GLN A 28 -7.75 -32.05 -17.36
C GLN A 28 -6.63 -31.74 -16.37
N ASP A 29 -5.47 -31.36 -16.90
CA ASP A 29 -4.53 -30.54 -16.14
C ASP A 29 -5.31 -29.29 -15.72
N ILE A 30 -5.97 -29.37 -14.56
CA ILE A 30 -6.36 -28.17 -13.82
C ILE A 30 -5.01 -27.53 -13.55
N GLN A 31 -4.67 -26.49 -14.33
CA GLN A 31 -3.58 -25.60 -13.96
C GLN A 31 -3.93 -25.10 -12.56
N GLN A 32 -3.39 -25.75 -11.54
CA GLN A 32 -3.57 -25.35 -10.17
C GLN A 32 -3.00 -23.94 -10.12
N GLY A 33 -3.90 -22.97 -9.87
CA GLY A 33 -3.50 -21.59 -9.75
C GLY A 33 -2.36 -21.46 -8.74
N PRO A 34 -1.53 -20.42 -8.84
CA PRO A 34 -0.46 -20.20 -7.89
C PRO A 34 -1.01 -20.24 -6.46
N LEU A 35 -0.28 -20.85 -5.53
CA LEU A 35 -0.68 -20.96 -4.12
C LEU A 35 0.16 -20.03 -3.24
N GLY A 36 -0.31 -19.77 -2.02
CA GLY A 36 0.45 -19.00 -1.05
C GLY A 36 0.67 -17.55 -1.48
N PHE A 37 1.89 -17.04 -1.28
CA PHE A 37 2.26 -15.69 -1.68
C PHE A 37 2.10 -15.43 -3.19
N ALA A 38 2.25 -16.45 -4.03
CA ALA A 38 2.06 -16.31 -5.47
C ALA A 38 0.58 -16.10 -5.84
N ALA A 39 -0.35 -16.76 -5.13
CA ALA A 39 -1.77 -16.48 -5.28
C ALA A 39 -2.11 -15.06 -4.82
N LEU A 40 -1.61 -14.68 -3.64
CA LEU A 40 -1.89 -13.36 -3.06
C LEU A 40 -1.33 -12.22 -3.93
N SER A 41 -0.11 -12.36 -4.45
CA SER A 41 0.47 -11.33 -5.33
C SER A 41 -0.26 -11.26 -6.66
N SER A 42 -0.66 -12.40 -7.25
CA SER A 42 -1.47 -12.44 -8.46
C SER A 42 -2.84 -11.79 -8.26
N LEU A 43 -3.47 -12.00 -7.09
CA LEU A 43 -4.72 -11.34 -6.71
C LEU A 43 -4.54 -9.83 -6.54
N MET A 44 -3.48 -9.41 -5.85
CA MET A 44 -3.20 -7.98 -5.66
C MET A 44 -2.90 -7.28 -6.99
N ALA A 45 -2.26 -7.97 -7.93
CA ALA A 45 -1.93 -7.45 -9.25
C ALA A 45 -3.09 -7.50 -10.26
N SER A 46 -4.09 -8.36 -10.04
CA SER A 46 -5.28 -8.45 -10.91
C SER A 46 -6.26 -7.30 -10.70
N ASP A 47 -6.14 -6.58 -9.58
CA ASP A 47 -6.86 -5.36 -9.33
C ASP A 47 -6.27 -4.21 -10.16
N GLY A 48 -6.96 -3.85 -11.25
CA GLY A 48 -6.51 -2.80 -12.16
C GLY A 48 -6.35 -1.44 -11.49
N ASP A 49 -7.09 -1.19 -10.41
CA ASP A 49 -7.02 0.05 -9.65
C ASP A 49 -6.01 0.01 -8.50
N GLN A 50 -5.37 -1.15 -8.25
CA GLN A 50 -4.37 -1.35 -7.20
C GLN A 50 -4.85 -0.98 -5.78
N GLU A 51 -6.16 -0.94 -5.55
CA GLU A 51 -6.77 -0.72 -4.23
C GLU A 51 -6.42 -1.87 -3.27
N LEU A 52 -6.20 -3.07 -3.79
CA LEU A 52 -5.79 -4.25 -3.03
C LEU A 52 -4.31 -4.26 -2.61
N LEU A 53 -3.49 -3.28 -3.03
CA LEU A 53 -2.10 -3.12 -2.57
C LEU A 53 -2.03 -2.54 -1.15
N ILE A 54 -2.50 -3.34 -0.18
CA ILE A 54 -2.58 -2.99 1.24
C ILE A 54 -1.50 -3.75 2.01
N PHE A 55 -0.67 -2.98 2.74
CA PHE A 55 0.42 -3.52 3.55
C PHE A 55 0.42 -2.92 4.95
N ARG A 56 1.16 -3.55 5.86
CA ARG A 56 1.38 -2.99 7.20
C ARG A 56 2.42 -1.88 7.17
N ARG A 57 2.18 -0.83 7.96
CA ARG A 57 3.07 0.33 8.12
C ARG A 57 4.22 0.02 9.09
N PHE A 58 3.97 -0.83 10.08
CA PHE A 58 4.92 -1.24 11.12
C PHE A 58 5.44 -0.09 12.00
N ASP A 59 4.56 0.85 12.37
CA ASP A 59 4.94 2.06 13.12
C ASP A 59 5.77 1.78 14.37
N ASP A 60 5.32 0.85 15.21
CA ASP A 60 5.98 0.52 16.48
C ASP A 60 7.41 0.01 16.26
N ILE A 61 7.61 -0.81 15.22
CA ILE A 61 8.92 -1.42 14.93
C ILE A 61 9.82 -0.39 14.26
N SER A 62 9.29 0.42 13.34
CA SER A 62 10.05 1.49 12.70
C SER A 62 10.49 2.56 13.71
N ALA A 63 9.61 2.97 14.63
CA ALA A 63 9.95 3.88 15.70
C ALA A 63 11.05 3.30 16.61
N ARG A 64 10.96 2.01 16.94
CA ARG A 64 11.99 1.32 17.72
C ARG A 64 13.34 1.30 17.00
N ASN A 65 13.35 1.06 15.68
CA ASN A 65 14.58 1.10 14.89
C ASN A 65 15.22 2.50 14.90
N LEU A 66 14.41 3.56 14.72
CA LEU A 66 14.88 4.95 14.79
C LEU A 66 15.46 5.28 16.16
N LEU A 67 14.84 4.79 17.25
CA LEU A 67 15.35 4.98 18.61
C LEU A 67 16.70 4.27 18.81
N TYR A 68 16.88 3.06 18.28
CA TYR A 68 18.18 2.37 18.35
C TYR A 68 19.27 3.15 17.62
N LEU A 69 19.02 3.60 16.40
CA LEU A 69 19.95 4.42 15.63
C LEU A 69 20.28 5.75 16.34
N GLN A 70 19.28 6.38 16.97
CA GLN A 70 19.47 7.58 17.77
C GLN A 70 20.37 7.33 18.98
N CYS A 71 20.15 6.23 19.71
CA CYS A 71 21.01 5.86 20.85
C CYS A 71 22.46 5.58 20.42
N GLU A 72 22.67 4.92 19.29
CA GLU A 72 24.00 4.69 18.72
C GLU A 72 24.69 6.03 18.39
N LEU A 73 23.97 6.96 17.77
CA LEU A 73 24.50 8.30 17.47
C LEU A 73 24.82 9.10 18.73
N LEU A 74 23.98 9.05 19.77
CA LEU A 74 24.25 9.71 21.05
C LEU A 74 25.51 9.14 21.74
N SER A 75 25.73 7.83 21.62
CA SER A 75 26.96 7.19 22.13
C SER A 75 28.20 7.67 21.38
N ILE A 76 28.12 7.77 20.05
CA ILE A 76 29.20 8.34 19.21
C ILE A 76 29.45 9.81 19.56
N GLU A 77 28.39 10.60 19.74
CA GLU A 77 28.48 12.01 20.14
C GLU A 77 29.19 12.19 21.49
N ASP A 78 28.85 11.37 22.49
CA ASP A 78 29.53 11.41 23.79
C ASP A 78 31.02 11.03 23.68
N ARG A 79 31.36 10.03 22.85
CA ARG A 79 32.75 9.64 22.58
C ARG A 79 33.53 10.77 21.90
N LEU A 80 32.93 11.46 20.92
CA LEU A 80 33.54 12.63 20.26
C LEU A 80 33.78 13.75 21.27
N LYS A 81 32.76 14.08 22.08
CA LYS A 81 32.90 15.09 23.16
C LYS A 81 33.98 14.72 24.18
N LYS A 82 34.14 13.43 24.51
CA LYS A 82 35.23 12.95 25.38
C LYS A 82 36.59 13.17 24.72
N TRP A 83 36.70 12.87 23.44
CA TRP A 83 37.92 13.09 22.67
C TRP A 83 38.31 14.57 22.61
N ASP A 84 37.36 15.46 22.29
CA ASP A 84 37.58 16.90 22.25
C ASP A 84 38.06 17.43 23.62
N ARG A 85 37.44 16.98 24.71
CA ARG A 85 37.88 17.33 26.07
C ARG A 85 39.29 16.82 26.38
N ASN A 86 39.65 15.64 25.89
CA ASN A 86 40.99 15.07 26.11
C ASN A 86 42.06 15.86 25.38
N VAL A 87 41.81 16.27 24.12
CA VAL A 87 42.71 17.15 23.37
C VAL A 87 42.96 18.44 24.14
N LEU A 88 41.87 19.12 24.57
CA LEU A 88 41.96 20.37 25.33
C LEU A 88 42.72 20.22 26.67
N ARG A 89 42.55 19.10 27.37
CA ARG A 89 43.21 18.85 28.67
C ARG A 89 44.67 18.46 28.54
N SER A 90 45.04 17.74 27.49
CA SER A 90 46.38 17.18 27.32
C SER A 90 47.46 18.24 27.12
N ARG A 91 47.10 19.44 26.60
CA ARG A 91 48.04 20.50 26.17
C ARG A 91 49.18 19.96 25.29
N ASN A 92 48.92 18.88 24.57
CA ASN A 92 49.91 18.23 23.72
C ASN A 92 49.75 18.77 22.30
N THR A 93 50.72 19.56 21.86
CA THR A 93 50.73 20.21 20.53
C THR A 93 50.54 19.20 19.39
N LYS A 94 51.00 17.96 19.55
CA LYS A 94 50.82 16.90 18.53
C LYS A 94 49.39 16.36 18.47
N LEU A 95 48.71 16.25 19.61
CA LEU A 95 47.30 15.85 19.68
C LEU A 95 46.39 16.98 19.17
N GLU A 96 46.75 18.23 19.48
CA GLU A 96 46.10 19.41 18.92
C GLU A 96 46.24 19.43 17.40
N GLU A 97 47.44 19.24 16.85
CA GLU A 97 47.67 19.16 15.39
C GLU A 97 46.80 18.09 14.71
N VAL A 98 46.66 16.91 15.32
CA VAL A 98 45.78 15.84 14.83
C VAL A 98 44.31 16.26 14.85
N ALA A 99 43.88 17.08 15.82
CA ALA A 99 42.49 17.49 15.97
C ALA A 99 42.02 18.47 14.89
N TYR A 100 42.87 19.39 14.42
CA TYR A 100 42.48 20.39 13.42
C TYR A 100 43.07 20.17 12.02
N ARG A 101 44.03 19.24 11.84
CA ARG A 101 44.59 18.90 10.51
C ARG A 101 44.24 17.46 10.11
N TRP A 102 43.30 17.34 9.19
CA TRP A 102 42.85 16.05 8.66
C TRP A 102 44.00 15.24 8.03
N GLU A 103 44.88 15.89 7.26
CA GLU A 103 46.01 15.22 6.61
C GLU A 103 46.96 14.59 7.63
N GLU A 104 47.18 15.27 8.75
CA GLU A 104 48.03 14.79 9.83
C GLU A 104 47.36 13.63 10.58
N MET A 105 46.04 13.72 10.84
CA MET A 105 45.27 12.61 11.42
C MET A 105 45.35 11.35 10.55
N VAL A 106 45.15 11.48 9.23
CA VAL A 106 45.23 10.34 8.30
C VAL A 106 46.64 9.74 8.27
N LYS A 107 47.67 10.60 8.23
CA LYS A 107 49.08 10.16 8.25
C LYS A 107 49.39 9.40 9.53
N GLN A 108 49.04 9.96 10.69
CA GLN A 108 49.31 9.36 11.99
C GLN A 108 48.54 8.04 12.22
N ALA A 109 47.30 7.95 11.73
CA ALA A 109 46.55 6.70 11.77
C ALA A 109 47.22 5.60 10.93
N LYS A 110 47.75 5.94 9.74
CA LYS A 110 48.52 5.02 8.88
C LYS A 110 49.85 4.61 9.50
N GLU A 111 50.52 5.53 10.19
CA GLU A 111 51.77 5.29 10.94
C GLU A 111 51.56 4.41 12.17
N GLY A 112 50.31 4.13 12.54
CA GLY A 112 50.00 3.17 13.58
C GLY A 112 49.61 3.77 14.91
N LYS A 113 49.58 5.10 15.06
CA LYS A 113 49.31 5.78 16.34
C LYS A 113 47.87 5.56 16.79
N ASP A 114 47.72 5.14 18.04
CA ASP A 114 46.45 4.66 18.58
C ASP A 114 45.40 5.77 18.64
N GLU A 115 45.74 6.97 19.09
CA GLU A 115 44.78 8.07 19.24
C GLU A 115 44.22 8.54 17.88
N ALA A 116 45.06 8.55 16.85
CA ALA A 116 44.66 8.90 15.49
C ALA A 116 43.81 7.80 14.84
N LYS A 117 44.12 6.52 15.12
CA LYS A 117 43.30 5.39 14.66
C LYS A 117 41.92 5.37 15.31
N GLU A 118 41.85 5.52 16.63
CA GLU A 118 40.59 5.55 17.36
C GLU A 118 39.68 6.68 16.88
N MET A 119 40.23 7.87 16.66
CA MET A 119 39.48 9.00 16.13
C MET A 119 39.01 8.75 14.70
N MET A 120 39.88 8.19 13.85
CA MET A 120 39.53 7.85 12.47
C MET A 120 38.39 6.83 12.42
N GLU A 121 38.44 5.80 13.27
CA GLU A 121 37.37 4.82 13.41
C GLU A 121 36.06 5.48 13.86
N LEU A 122 36.12 6.37 14.86
CA LEU A 122 34.96 7.10 15.37
C LEU A 122 34.33 8.00 14.29
N VAL A 123 35.14 8.65 13.46
CA VAL A 123 34.69 9.45 12.31
C VAL A 123 33.99 8.57 11.27
N TYR A 124 34.53 7.39 10.96
CA TYR A 124 33.87 6.46 10.02
C TYR A 124 32.57 5.90 10.58
N GLN A 125 32.53 5.54 11.87
CA GLN A 125 31.32 5.12 12.55
C GLN A 125 30.26 6.22 12.50
N LEU A 126 30.62 7.48 12.80
CA LEU A 126 29.72 8.63 12.70
C LEU A 126 29.16 8.78 11.28
N ARG A 127 30.01 8.82 10.26
CA ARG A 127 29.60 9.01 8.86
C ARG A 127 28.65 7.91 8.39
N SER A 128 28.90 6.68 8.79
CA SER A 128 28.02 5.54 8.48
C SER A 128 26.67 5.67 9.20
N LYS A 129 26.69 5.89 10.52
CA LYS A 129 25.49 5.90 11.35
C LYS A 129 24.58 7.10 11.13
N ILE A 130 25.14 8.27 10.85
CA ILE A 130 24.33 9.45 10.54
C ILE A 130 23.61 9.30 9.20
N LYS A 131 24.25 8.64 8.23
CA LYS A 131 23.64 8.31 6.95
C LYS A 131 22.49 7.31 7.15
N GLU A 132 22.75 6.21 7.86
CA GLU A 132 21.75 5.17 8.15
C GLU A 132 20.51 5.77 8.88
N TYR A 133 20.74 6.62 9.88
CA TYR A 133 19.67 7.31 10.61
C TYR A 133 18.84 8.24 9.71
N HIS A 134 19.50 9.11 8.93
CA HIS A 134 18.78 10.05 8.05
C HIS A 134 18.01 9.33 6.93
N GLU A 135 18.58 8.28 6.35
CA GLU A 135 17.90 7.45 5.34
C GLU A 135 16.67 6.75 5.94
N ALA A 136 16.81 6.14 7.13
CA ALA A 136 15.70 5.51 7.83
C ALA A 136 14.59 6.52 8.19
N LEU A 137 14.95 7.73 8.64
CA LEU A 137 13.99 8.78 9.00
C LEU A 137 13.24 9.31 7.77
N GLU A 138 13.94 9.51 6.65
CA GLU A 138 13.33 9.93 5.38
C GLU A 138 12.36 8.86 4.84
N LEU A 139 12.76 7.59 4.87
CA LEU A 139 11.87 6.49 4.48
C LEU A 139 10.63 6.42 5.37
N GLN A 140 10.80 6.53 6.69
CA GLN A 140 9.67 6.53 7.62
C GLN A 140 8.74 7.74 7.41
N SER A 141 9.29 8.92 7.12
CA SER A 141 8.52 10.11 6.76
C SER A 141 7.66 9.90 5.51
N ARG A 142 8.21 9.23 4.49
CA ARG A 142 7.45 8.89 3.26
C ARG A 142 6.34 7.87 3.55
N VAL A 143 6.66 6.83 4.32
CA VAL A 143 5.69 5.80 4.72
C VAL A 143 4.56 6.40 5.58
N ALA A 144 4.86 7.33 6.48
CA ALA A 144 3.87 8.00 7.32
C ALA A 144 2.91 8.92 6.53
N ARG A 145 3.29 9.34 5.31
CA ARG A 145 2.44 10.13 4.41
C ARG A 145 1.52 9.26 3.56
N LEU A 146 1.71 7.95 3.54
CA LEU A 146 0.80 7.05 2.84
C LEU A 146 -0.56 7.07 3.51
N HIS A 147 -1.60 6.93 2.70
CA HIS A 147 -2.97 6.99 3.17
C HIS A 147 -3.43 5.64 3.73
N PRO A 148 -4.36 5.65 4.71
CA PRO A 148 -5.03 4.43 5.12
C PRO A 148 -5.83 3.85 3.94
N PRO A 149 -6.00 2.52 3.88
CA PRO A 149 -6.79 1.89 2.82
C PRO A 149 -8.26 2.30 2.91
N ASP A 150 -8.95 2.31 1.76
CA ASP A 150 -10.39 2.46 1.73
C ASP A 150 -11.07 1.29 2.45
N LYS A 151 -12.13 1.57 3.23
CA LYS A 151 -12.80 0.55 4.05
C LYS A 151 -13.37 -0.59 3.21
N ARG A 152 -13.84 -0.28 1.99
CA ARG A 152 -14.39 -1.29 1.08
C ARG A 152 -13.27 -2.14 0.48
N ALA A 153 -12.21 -1.52 -0.02
CA ALA A 153 -11.04 -2.24 -0.54
C ALA A 153 -10.44 -3.16 0.53
N LEU A 154 -10.32 -2.69 1.77
CA LEU A 154 -9.86 -3.50 2.90
C LEU A 154 -10.76 -4.70 3.17
N LYS A 155 -12.09 -4.52 3.08
CA LYS A 155 -13.05 -5.60 3.26
C LYS A 155 -12.94 -6.66 2.17
N VAL A 156 -12.76 -6.24 0.91
CA VAL A 156 -12.49 -7.14 -0.23
C VAL A 156 -11.18 -7.89 0.01
N ALA A 157 -10.08 -7.18 0.30
CA ALA A 157 -8.78 -7.79 0.54
C ALA A 157 -8.81 -8.83 1.67
N ARG A 158 -9.53 -8.55 2.77
CA ARG A 158 -9.75 -9.51 3.86
C ARG A 158 -10.53 -10.74 3.41
N ASN A 159 -11.57 -10.57 2.60
CA ASN A 159 -12.37 -11.69 2.13
C ASN A 159 -11.54 -12.62 1.24
N GLU A 160 -10.83 -12.04 0.29
CA GLU A 160 -9.99 -12.77 -0.64
C GLU A 160 -8.80 -13.45 0.05
N LEU A 161 -8.14 -12.78 1.00
CA LEU A 161 -7.06 -13.40 1.79
C LEU A 161 -7.51 -14.67 2.52
N TRP A 162 -8.79 -14.75 2.89
CA TRP A 162 -9.42 -15.91 3.52
C TRP A 162 -10.04 -16.89 2.53
N GLY A 163 -9.63 -16.84 1.26
CA GLY A 163 -10.03 -17.77 0.20
C GLY A 163 -11.39 -17.45 -0.43
N GLY A 164 -11.93 -16.24 -0.21
CA GLY A 164 -13.11 -15.74 -0.90
C GLY A 164 -14.43 -15.99 -0.16
N PRO A 165 -15.56 -16.09 -0.87
CA PRO A 165 -16.87 -16.32 -0.25
C PRO A 165 -16.95 -17.68 0.45
N LEU A 166 -17.98 -17.83 1.30
CA LEU A 166 -18.29 -19.11 1.95
C LEU A 166 -18.47 -20.21 0.90
N GLU A 167 -17.93 -21.39 1.19
CA GLU A 167 -18.16 -22.57 0.36
C GLU A 167 -19.63 -23.02 0.46
N THR A 168 -20.06 -23.86 -0.48
CA THR A 168 -21.47 -24.32 -0.58
C THR A 168 -21.96 -25.05 0.67
N ASP A 169 -21.04 -25.60 1.46
CA ASP A 169 -21.29 -26.27 2.75
C ASP A 169 -21.35 -25.30 3.95
N GLY A 170 -21.15 -24.00 3.71
CA GLY A 170 -21.10 -22.96 4.73
C GLY A 170 -19.78 -22.93 5.52
N LEU A 171 -18.78 -23.72 5.14
CA LEU A 171 -17.44 -23.65 5.72
C LEU A 171 -16.62 -22.54 5.06
N LYS A 172 -15.68 -22.00 5.85
CA LYS A 172 -14.75 -20.98 5.36
C LYS A 172 -13.54 -21.67 4.71
N PRO A 173 -13.12 -21.22 3.52
CA PRO A 173 -11.88 -21.69 2.91
C PRO A 173 -10.66 -21.43 3.81
N SER A 174 -9.60 -22.19 3.56
CA SER A 174 -8.30 -21.90 4.18
C SER A 174 -7.73 -20.58 3.64
N PRO A 175 -7.06 -19.78 4.47
CA PRO A 175 -6.47 -18.53 4.01
C PRO A 175 -5.39 -18.78 2.96
N ILE A 176 -5.27 -17.87 1.99
CA ILE A 176 -4.26 -17.91 0.93
C ILE A 176 -2.86 -17.98 1.54
N VAL A 177 -2.62 -17.24 2.63
CA VAL A 177 -1.33 -17.24 3.35
C VAL A 177 -1.55 -17.65 4.81
N GLY A 178 -0.72 -18.57 5.31
CA GLY A 178 -0.79 -19.07 6.67
C GLY A 178 0.06 -18.33 7.71
N GLY A 179 0.19 -18.92 8.90
CA GLY A 179 1.05 -18.42 9.97
C GLY A 179 0.61 -17.07 10.55
N LYS A 180 1.57 -16.22 10.93
CA LYS A 180 1.30 -14.87 11.47
C LYS A 180 0.83 -13.88 10.40
N ALA A 181 0.98 -14.21 9.12
CA ALA A 181 0.56 -13.35 8.03
C ALA A 181 -0.94 -13.44 7.77
N LYS A 182 -1.62 -14.55 8.10
CA LYS A 182 -3.05 -14.73 7.81
C LYS A 182 -3.97 -13.62 8.36
N ASP A 183 -3.57 -12.98 9.46
CA ASP A 183 -4.33 -11.95 10.17
C ASP A 183 -3.74 -10.54 9.96
N TYR A 184 -2.81 -10.34 9.02
CA TYR A 184 -2.09 -9.05 8.88
C TYR A 184 -3.02 -7.87 8.58
N LEU A 185 -4.15 -8.13 7.92
CA LEU A 185 -5.17 -7.12 7.57
C LEU A 185 -6.15 -6.80 8.70
N ASP A 186 -6.07 -7.45 9.86
CA ASP A 186 -7.04 -7.25 10.94
C ASP A 186 -6.78 -5.97 11.74
N ARG A 187 -5.55 -5.44 11.72
CA ARG A 187 -5.18 -4.19 12.43
C ARG A 187 -5.26 -2.96 11.53
N GLU A 188 -6.46 -2.39 11.38
CA GLU A 188 -6.72 -1.24 10.50
C GLU A 188 -5.81 -0.03 10.72
N SER A 189 -5.47 0.26 11.98
CA SER A 189 -4.63 1.42 12.35
C SER A 189 -3.21 1.33 11.80
N ASP A 190 -2.72 0.12 11.52
CA ASP A 190 -1.35 -0.14 11.06
C ASP A 190 -1.31 -0.49 9.56
N LEU A 191 -2.37 -0.19 8.79
CA LEU A 191 -2.41 -0.44 7.36
C LEU A 191 -2.20 0.83 6.54
N VAL A 192 -1.57 0.66 5.40
CA VAL A 192 -1.39 1.68 4.36
C VAL A 192 -1.73 1.10 2.99
N SER A 193 -2.28 1.95 2.12
CA SER A 193 -2.39 1.66 0.70
C SER A 193 -1.21 2.29 -0.04
N VAL A 194 -0.60 1.53 -0.95
CA VAL A 194 0.52 2.01 -1.77
C VAL A 194 0.07 3.10 -2.75
N LYS A 195 -1.17 3.02 -3.23
CA LYS A 195 -1.74 4.01 -4.12
C LYS A 195 -2.44 5.08 -3.29
N ALA A 196 -2.19 6.35 -3.62
CA ALA A 196 -3.00 7.43 -3.07
C ALA A 196 -4.46 7.19 -3.48
N PRO A 197 -5.43 7.31 -2.56
CA PRO A 197 -6.83 7.20 -2.92
C PRO A 197 -7.10 8.20 -4.04
N VAL A 198 -7.58 7.70 -5.18
CA VAL A 198 -8.06 8.58 -6.25
C VAL A 198 -9.04 9.53 -5.59
N GLU A 199 -8.77 10.83 -5.66
CA GLU A 199 -9.61 11.85 -5.04
C GLU A 199 -11.02 11.74 -5.61
N THR A 200 -11.87 10.97 -4.95
CA THR A 200 -13.22 10.69 -5.42
C THR A 200 -14.10 11.88 -5.02
N ASP A 201 -14.59 12.60 -6.03
CA ASP A 201 -15.60 13.65 -5.88
C ASP A 201 -16.79 13.15 -5.06
N LEU A 202 -17.50 14.07 -4.40
CA LEU A 202 -18.64 13.75 -3.52
C LEU A 202 -19.69 12.90 -4.24
N LEU A 203 -19.93 13.17 -5.52
CA LEU A 203 -20.81 12.35 -6.36
C LEU A 203 -20.29 10.93 -6.60
N SER A 204 -18.99 10.75 -6.79
CA SER A 204 -18.38 9.43 -6.92
C SER A 204 -18.58 8.59 -5.66
N LYS A 205 -18.53 9.22 -4.48
CA LYS A 205 -18.82 8.54 -3.20
C LYS A 205 -20.29 8.15 -3.05
N THR A 206 -21.22 9.06 -3.38
CA THR A 206 -22.66 8.77 -3.27
C THR A 206 -23.11 7.75 -4.31
N LEU A 207 -22.59 7.82 -5.53
CA LEU A 207 -22.93 6.88 -6.59
C LEU A 207 -22.36 5.50 -6.29
N ARG A 208 -21.12 5.41 -5.77
CA ARG A 208 -20.50 4.15 -5.32
C ARG A 208 -21.27 3.50 -4.16
N ALA A 209 -21.94 4.29 -3.32
CA ALA A 209 -22.77 3.77 -2.23
C ALA A 209 -24.12 3.20 -2.69
N VAL A 210 -24.64 3.65 -3.84
CA VAL A 210 -25.96 3.28 -4.36
C VAL A 210 -25.88 2.31 -5.55
N TRP A 211 -24.72 2.17 -6.19
CA TRP A 211 -24.56 1.29 -7.34
C TRP A 211 -24.84 -0.18 -6.97
N PRO A 212 -25.66 -0.93 -7.72
CA PRO A 212 -25.88 -2.35 -7.48
C PRO A 212 -24.74 -3.13 -8.13
N GLY A 213 -23.99 -3.91 -7.35
CA GLY A 213 -22.95 -4.79 -7.91
C GLY A 213 -23.18 -6.22 -7.57
N LYS A 214 -22.28 -7.06 -8.06
CA LYS A 214 -22.29 -8.47 -7.68
C LYS A 214 -22.01 -8.53 -6.19
N GLU A 215 -23.08 -8.80 -5.44
CA GLU A 215 -23.06 -8.84 -3.99
C GLU A 215 -22.55 -10.20 -3.54
N GLU A 216 -21.32 -10.25 -3.04
CA GLU A 216 -20.72 -11.42 -2.43
C GLU A 216 -20.82 -11.32 -0.91
N THR A 217 -21.11 -12.41 -0.22
CA THR A 217 -21.15 -12.43 1.25
C THR A 217 -19.73 -12.34 1.82
N SER A 218 -19.50 -11.35 2.68
CA SER A 218 -18.22 -11.09 3.35
C SER A 218 -17.84 -12.20 4.34
N ARG A 219 -16.54 -12.24 4.69
CA ARG A 219 -15.93 -12.98 5.82
C ARG A 219 -16.79 -13.09 7.09
N ASP A 220 -17.55 -12.07 7.47
CA ASP A 220 -18.35 -12.10 8.71
C ASP A 220 -19.70 -12.82 8.56
N GLY A 221 -20.05 -13.29 7.35
CA GLY A 221 -21.35 -13.89 7.02
C GLY A 221 -22.51 -12.89 7.01
N LEU A 222 -22.35 -11.73 7.64
CA LEU A 222 -23.38 -10.73 7.86
C LEU A 222 -23.40 -9.61 6.82
N SER A 223 -22.25 -9.32 6.20
CA SER A 223 -22.10 -8.09 5.45
C SER A 223 -21.86 -8.39 3.97
N ARG A 224 -22.48 -7.62 3.06
CA ARG A 224 -22.33 -7.81 1.60
C ARG A 224 -21.13 -7.00 1.09
N ILE A 225 -20.31 -7.60 0.23
CA ILE A 225 -19.18 -6.97 -0.47
C ILE A 225 -19.61 -6.87 -1.92
N SER A 226 -19.60 -5.66 -2.46
CA SER A 226 -19.87 -5.46 -3.87
C SER A 226 -18.55 -5.24 -4.61
N ARG A 227 -18.28 -5.99 -5.68
CA ARG A 227 -17.13 -5.79 -6.60
C ARG A 227 -17.59 -4.89 -7.76
N PHE A 228 -16.92 -3.75 -7.97
CA PHE A 228 -17.24 -2.79 -9.02
C PHE A 228 -15.99 -2.49 -9.83
N ASP A 229 -16.17 -2.36 -11.14
CA ASP A 229 -15.20 -1.75 -12.04
C ASP A 229 -15.28 -0.22 -11.90
N GLU A 230 -14.23 0.42 -11.36
CA GLU A 230 -14.24 1.87 -11.13
C GLU A 230 -14.36 2.66 -12.43
N ARG A 231 -13.89 2.12 -13.55
CA ARG A 231 -14.03 2.74 -14.88
C ARG A 231 -15.50 2.98 -15.23
N SER A 232 -16.38 2.04 -14.91
CA SER A 232 -17.82 2.16 -15.12
C SER A 232 -18.45 3.25 -14.24
N VAL A 233 -17.99 3.40 -13.00
CA VAL A 233 -18.42 4.48 -12.09
C VAL A 233 -17.94 5.83 -12.60
N ALA A 234 -16.67 5.95 -12.99
CA ALA A 234 -16.09 7.17 -13.52
C ALA A 234 -16.80 7.64 -14.80
N ILE A 235 -17.10 6.72 -15.74
CA ILE A 235 -17.86 7.03 -16.96
C ILE A 235 -19.28 7.50 -16.61
N THR A 236 -19.94 6.87 -15.63
CA THR A 236 -21.28 7.28 -15.22
C THR A 236 -21.29 8.66 -14.58
N VAL A 237 -20.34 8.94 -13.68
CA VAL A 237 -20.18 10.26 -13.06
C VAL A 237 -19.90 11.31 -14.13
N ALA A 238 -19.00 11.03 -15.08
CA ALA A 238 -18.72 11.93 -16.19
C ALA A 238 -19.97 12.18 -17.06
N THR A 239 -20.77 11.14 -17.32
CA THR A 239 -22.01 11.27 -18.10
C THR A 239 -23.04 12.13 -17.38
N ILE A 240 -23.24 11.91 -16.08
CA ILE A 240 -24.14 12.73 -15.25
C ILE A 240 -23.66 14.19 -15.24
N ASN A 241 -22.36 14.43 -15.08
CA ASN A 241 -21.78 15.77 -15.10
C ASN A 241 -22.05 16.49 -16.43
N ILE A 242 -21.84 15.81 -17.55
CA ILE A 242 -22.14 16.35 -18.89
C ILE A 242 -23.63 16.70 -19.03
N ILE A 243 -24.54 15.84 -18.56
CA ILE A 243 -25.99 16.10 -18.61
C ILE A 243 -26.36 17.34 -17.80
N PHE A 244 -25.86 17.47 -16.57
CA PHE A 244 -26.12 18.65 -15.74
C PHE A 244 -25.54 19.92 -16.37
N ALA A 245 -24.34 19.85 -16.95
CA ALA A 245 -23.74 20.98 -17.66
C ALA A 245 -24.63 21.43 -18.83
N ILE A 246 -25.18 20.49 -19.61
CA ILE A 246 -26.10 20.80 -20.72
C ILE A 246 -27.38 21.46 -20.20
N ILE A 247 -27.99 20.93 -19.13
CA ILE A 247 -29.20 21.49 -18.51
C ILE A 247 -28.93 22.90 -17.99
N LEU A 248 -27.79 23.12 -17.33
CA LEU A 248 -27.38 24.42 -16.79
C LEU A 248 -27.08 25.45 -17.86
N LEU A 249 -26.61 25.05 -19.04
CA LEU A 249 -26.24 25.96 -20.13
C LEU A 249 -27.45 26.27 -21.03
N VAL A 250 -28.22 25.25 -21.41
CA VAL A 250 -29.35 25.38 -22.35
C VAL A 250 -30.66 25.74 -21.64
N GLY A 251 -30.84 25.28 -20.40
CA GLY A 251 -32.06 25.50 -19.61
C GLY A 251 -32.39 26.98 -19.36
N PRO A 252 -31.44 27.81 -18.89
CA PRO A 252 -31.70 29.23 -18.69
C PRO A 252 -32.03 29.94 -20.00
N ILE A 253 -31.29 29.69 -21.08
CA ILE A 253 -31.46 30.33 -22.39
C ILE A 253 -32.86 30.03 -22.96
N THR A 254 -33.27 28.77 -22.90
CA THR A 254 -34.58 28.33 -23.42
C THR A 254 -35.73 28.76 -22.52
N SER A 255 -35.58 28.72 -21.20
CA SER A 255 -36.65 29.11 -20.29
C SER A 255 -36.91 30.62 -20.31
N LEU A 256 -35.87 31.43 -20.50
CA LEU A 256 -36.00 32.89 -20.54
C LEU A 256 -36.68 33.39 -21.82
N SER A 257 -36.65 32.62 -22.91
CA SER A 257 -37.27 33.02 -24.18
C SER A 257 -38.80 32.94 -24.17
N TYR A 258 -39.38 32.13 -23.27
CA TYR A 258 -40.84 31.97 -23.14
C TYR A 258 -41.46 32.90 -22.09
N VAL A 259 -40.66 33.53 -21.23
CA VAL A 259 -41.17 34.39 -20.14
C VAL A 259 -41.12 35.86 -20.53
N SER A 260 -42.29 36.49 -20.63
CA SER A 260 -42.40 37.93 -20.98
C SER A 260 -42.39 38.88 -19.78
N SER A 261 -42.57 38.39 -18.55
CA SER A 261 -42.63 39.22 -17.33
C SER A 261 -41.24 39.51 -16.76
N ARG A 262 -40.87 40.79 -16.61
CA ARG A 262 -39.56 41.20 -16.10
C ARG A 262 -39.24 40.68 -14.69
N ALA A 263 -40.24 40.57 -13.82
CA ALA A 263 -40.07 40.04 -12.47
C ALA A 263 -39.80 38.52 -12.49
N ALA A 264 -40.45 37.79 -13.39
CA ALA A 264 -40.22 36.36 -13.57
C ALA A 264 -38.86 36.08 -14.21
N VAL A 265 -38.42 36.91 -15.17
CA VAL A 265 -37.06 36.86 -15.74
C VAL A 265 -36.00 36.97 -14.65
N LEU A 266 -36.12 37.96 -13.75
CA LEU A 266 -35.14 38.17 -12.67
C LEU A 266 -35.14 37.00 -11.67
N GLY A 267 -36.31 36.49 -11.29
CA GLY A 267 -36.42 35.33 -10.40
C GLY A 267 -35.79 34.06 -11.00
N MET A 268 -35.98 33.83 -12.29
CA MET A 268 -35.41 32.68 -13.00
C MET A 268 -33.88 32.75 -13.09
N ILE A 269 -33.31 33.93 -13.35
CA ILE A 269 -31.85 34.12 -13.34
C ILE A 269 -31.29 33.77 -11.96
N CYS A 270 -31.85 34.30 -10.87
CA CYS A 270 -31.41 33.96 -9.51
C CYS A 270 -31.51 32.46 -9.21
N ALA A 271 -32.60 31.80 -9.65
CA ALA A 271 -32.80 30.38 -9.45
C ALA A 271 -31.74 29.54 -10.20
N PHE A 272 -31.48 29.86 -11.47
CA PHE A 272 -30.47 29.15 -12.26
C PHE A 272 -29.04 29.40 -11.76
N THR A 273 -28.71 30.63 -11.32
CA THR A 273 -27.40 30.92 -10.70
C THR A 273 -27.21 30.15 -9.38
N ALA A 274 -28.24 30.05 -8.55
CA ALA A 274 -28.18 29.24 -7.33
C ALA A 274 -28.02 27.74 -7.65
N LEU A 275 -28.74 27.22 -8.65
CA LEU A 275 -28.65 25.83 -9.09
C LEU A 275 -27.25 25.53 -9.66
N PHE A 276 -26.67 26.47 -10.42
CA PHE A 276 -25.31 26.37 -10.93
C PHE A 276 -24.28 26.32 -9.80
N ALA A 277 -24.38 27.19 -8.80
CA ALA A 277 -23.48 27.21 -7.64
C ALA A 277 -23.57 25.90 -6.82
N ILE A 278 -24.79 25.38 -6.62
CA ILE A 278 -25.03 24.09 -5.95
C ILE A 278 -24.43 22.95 -6.78
N SER A 279 -24.62 22.96 -8.10
CA SER A 279 -24.05 21.95 -9.00
C SER A 279 -22.53 21.96 -8.96
N LEU A 280 -21.88 23.14 -9.04
CA LEU A 280 -20.43 23.25 -8.88
C LEU A 280 -19.95 22.70 -7.53
N GLY A 281 -20.64 23.03 -6.44
CA GLY A 281 -20.27 22.55 -5.10
C GLY A 281 -20.47 21.04 -4.89
N LEU A 282 -21.43 20.43 -5.58
CA LEU A 282 -21.68 18.99 -5.49
C LEU A 282 -20.81 18.18 -6.47
N MET A 283 -20.61 18.70 -7.69
CA MET A 283 -19.92 18.02 -8.78
C MET A 283 -18.41 18.15 -8.73
N THR A 284 -17.91 19.24 -8.13
CA THR A 284 -16.47 19.51 -8.07
C THR A 284 -16.05 19.83 -6.65
N LYS A 285 -14.83 19.46 -6.30
CA LYS A 285 -14.19 19.90 -5.05
C LYS A 285 -13.67 21.34 -5.17
N ALA A 286 -14.46 22.23 -5.78
CA ALA A 286 -14.11 23.64 -5.98
C ALA A 286 -13.91 24.32 -4.63
N LYS A 287 -12.79 25.03 -4.48
CA LYS A 287 -12.57 25.85 -3.28
C LYS A 287 -13.66 26.91 -3.22
N ARG A 288 -14.05 27.35 -2.02
CA ARG A 288 -15.10 28.38 -1.84
C ARG A 288 -14.91 29.57 -2.79
N ALA A 289 -13.67 30.00 -3.01
CA ALA A 289 -13.30 31.07 -3.94
C ALA A 289 -13.62 30.79 -5.42
N GLU A 290 -13.48 29.55 -5.88
CA GLU A 290 -13.77 29.14 -7.27
C GLU A 290 -15.28 29.08 -7.53
N ILE A 291 -16.06 28.67 -6.52
CA ILE A 291 -17.53 28.70 -6.57
C ILE A 291 -18.01 30.16 -6.70
N PHE A 292 -17.40 31.09 -5.96
CA PHE A 292 -17.72 32.51 -6.05
C PHE A 292 -17.34 33.11 -7.41
N ALA A 293 -16.17 32.78 -7.94
CA ALA A 293 -15.73 33.27 -9.26
C ALA A 293 -16.63 32.73 -10.39
N GLY A 294 -17.00 31.44 -10.33
CA GLY A 294 -17.88 30.83 -11.33
C GLY A 294 -19.32 31.35 -11.29
N SER A 295 -19.84 31.70 -10.11
CA SER A 295 -21.23 32.18 -9.97
C SER A 295 -21.41 33.66 -10.32
N ALA A 296 -20.31 34.41 -10.46
CA ALA A 296 -20.31 35.84 -10.76
C ALA A 296 -20.15 36.14 -12.27
N ALA A 297 -19.80 35.15 -13.09
CA ALA A 297 -19.67 35.23 -14.54
C ALA A 297 -20.99 34.89 -15.24
#